data_AF-S4R490-F1
#
_entry.id   AF-S4R490-F1
#
_cell.length_a   1.000
_cell.length_b   1.000
_cell.length_c   1.000
_cell.angle_alpha   90.00
_cell.angle_beta   90.00
_cell.angle_gamma   90.00
#
_symmetry.space_group_name_H-M   'P 1'
#
loop_
_entity.id
_entity.type
_entity.pdbx_description
1 polymer ?
#
loop_
_entity_poly.entity_id
_entity_poly.type
_entity_poly.pdbx_seq_one_letter_code
_entity_poly.pdbx_strand_id
1 'polypeptide(L)'
;MDHDRQTGEGVGPQEYTLIKMKLLEPFPAKLSHLAGESVFLVAATLRPETMFGQTNCWLGPDVRYVAFRTACGSVFVCTARAARNMSYQGFTTADGHVDKLAQLTGVDLMGAALSAPLCSFPVIYTLPMLTVKEDKGTGVVTSVPSDSPDDIAALRDLKRKSALREKYGITDAMVLPFEPVPIIEVPGLGPLAAVTVLDEMGISSQNERDRLALAKERVYLKGFYEGVMLVAGYEGCRVQDVKKVIQGKLISDGHAVLYMEPERQVMSRSGDECVVALCDQW
;
A
#
# COMPACT_ATOMS: atom_id res chain seq x y z
N MET A 1 23.99 6.03 -18.66
CA MET A 1 23.26 5.84 -17.39
C MET A 1 22.74 7.16 -16.86
N ASP A 2 23.56 7.98 -16.19
CA ASP A 2 23.09 9.27 -15.66
C ASP A 2 23.01 10.36 -16.73
N HIS A 3 24.00 10.43 -17.62
CA HIS A 3 24.02 11.45 -18.68
C HIS A 3 22.89 11.31 -19.70
N ASP A 4 22.25 10.13 -19.79
CA ASP A 4 21.13 9.87 -20.71
C ASP A 4 19.77 10.27 -20.11
N ARG A 5 19.77 10.78 -18.88
CA ARG A 5 18.59 11.27 -18.18
C ARG A 5 18.42 12.77 -18.44
N GLN A 6 17.16 13.17 -18.59
CA GLN A 6 16.75 14.56 -18.58
C GLN A 6 16.48 15.04 -17.14
N THR A 7 15.94 14.16 -16.28
CA THR A 7 15.71 14.42 -14.86
C THR A 7 16.03 13.17 -14.03
N GLY A 8 16.33 13.36 -12.73
CA GLY A 8 16.60 12.24 -11.83
C GLY A 8 18.01 11.67 -11.95
N GLU A 9 19.00 12.52 -12.19
CA GLU A 9 20.42 12.14 -12.07
C GLU A 9 20.72 11.61 -10.66
N GLY A 10 21.41 10.47 -10.56
CA GLY A 10 21.72 9.82 -9.27
C GLY A 10 20.55 9.07 -8.62
N VAL A 11 19.36 9.07 -9.22
CA VAL A 11 18.21 8.29 -8.71
C VAL A 11 18.42 6.80 -8.98
N GLY A 12 18.33 5.98 -7.93
CA GLY A 12 18.45 4.52 -8.00
C GLY A 12 17.11 3.78 -7.91
N PRO A 13 17.14 2.45 -8.02
CA PRO A 13 16.00 1.60 -7.70
C PRO A 13 15.74 1.58 -6.19
N GLN A 14 14.47 1.62 -5.81
CA GLN A 14 13.99 1.45 -4.44
C GLN A 14 13.16 0.16 -4.35
N GLU A 15 13.52 -0.71 -3.42
CA GLU A 15 12.78 -1.95 -3.14
C GLU A 15 11.54 -1.68 -2.29
N TYR A 16 10.41 -2.23 -2.72
CA TYR A 16 9.16 -2.30 -1.99
C TYR A 16 8.74 -3.76 -1.82
N THR A 17 8.03 -4.03 -0.71
CA THR A 17 7.25 -5.25 -0.56
C THR A 17 5.86 -5.01 -1.14
N LEU A 18 5.48 -5.79 -2.13
CA LEU A 18 4.17 -5.68 -2.77
C LEU A 18 3.20 -6.67 -2.13
N ILE A 19 2.36 -6.18 -1.22
CA ILE A 19 1.39 -6.97 -0.46
C ILE A 19 0.20 -7.31 -1.36
N LYS A 20 -0.14 -8.60 -1.46
CA LYS A 20 -1.27 -9.10 -2.25
C LYS A 20 -2.51 -9.23 -1.37
N MET A 21 -3.43 -8.27 -1.46
CA MET A 21 -4.73 -8.34 -0.79
C MET A 21 -5.75 -8.98 -1.73
N LYS A 22 -6.24 -10.17 -1.40
CA LYS A 22 -7.14 -10.93 -2.27
C LYS A 22 -8.53 -10.29 -2.27
N LEU A 23 -9.06 -10.01 -3.45
CA LEU A 23 -10.43 -9.56 -3.63
C LEU A 23 -11.40 -10.72 -3.32
N LEU A 24 -12.41 -10.44 -2.50
CA LEU A 24 -13.43 -11.40 -2.11
C LEU A 24 -14.74 -11.12 -2.86
N GLU A 25 -15.50 -12.18 -3.13
CA GLU A 25 -16.82 -12.05 -3.74
C GLU A 25 -17.83 -11.43 -2.76
N PRO A 26 -18.81 -10.65 -3.24
CA PRO A 26 -19.03 -10.28 -4.64
C PRO A 26 -18.02 -9.22 -5.13
N PHE A 27 -17.49 -9.41 -6.34
CA PHE A 27 -16.57 -8.45 -6.94
C PHE A 27 -17.29 -7.16 -7.35
N PRO A 28 -16.59 -6.02 -7.40
CA PRO A 28 -17.14 -4.79 -7.97
C PRO A 28 -17.60 -5.01 -9.41
N ALA A 29 -18.63 -4.27 -9.85
CA ALA A 29 -19.31 -4.50 -11.13
C ALA A 29 -18.35 -4.62 -12.33
N LYS A 30 -17.32 -3.77 -12.40
CA LYS A 30 -16.32 -3.78 -13.48
C LYS A 30 -15.36 -4.97 -13.45
N LEU A 31 -15.28 -5.70 -12.35
CA LEU A 31 -14.47 -6.91 -12.18
C LEU A 31 -15.31 -8.18 -12.10
N SER A 32 -16.64 -8.09 -12.18
CA SER A 32 -17.55 -9.25 -12.08
C SER A 32 -17.26 -10.36 -13.09
N HIS A 33 -16.77 -10.03 -14.28
CA HIS A 33 -16.39 -10.99 -15.32
C HIS A 33 -15.14 -11.83 -14.96
N LEU A 34 -14.41 -11.46 -13.91
CA LEU A 34 -13.27 -12.20 -13.35
C LEU A 34 -13.67 -13.05 -12.14
N ALA A 35 -14.97 -13.21 -11.85
CA ALA A 35 -15.44 -14.06 -10.75
C ALA A 35 -14.86 -15.48 -10.88
N GLY A 36 -14.47 -16.07 -9.75
CA GLY A 36 -13.71 -17.33 -9.70
C GLY A 36 -12.20 -17.22 -9.99
N GLU A 37 -11.69 -16.09 -10.52
CA GLU A 37 -10.25 -15.87 -10.66
C GLU A 37 -9.61 -15.34 -9.36
N SER A 38 -8.30 -15.50 -9.23
CA SER A 38 -7.54 -14.93 -8.12
C SER A 38 -7.12 -13.49 -8.44
N VAL A 39 -7.95 -12.54 -8.01
CA VAL A 39 -7.72 -11.10 -8.17
C VAL A 39 -7.12 -10.51 -6.90
N PHE A 40 -6.06 -9.72 -7.03
CA PHE A 40 -5.35 -9.09 -5.91
C PHE A 40 -5.19 -7.59 -6.12
N LEU A 41 -5.56 -6.80 -5.11
CA LEU A 41 -5.11 -5.43 -4.99
C LEU A 41 -3.69 -5.46 -4.44
N VAL A 42 -2.75 -4.88 -5.17
CA VAL A 42 -1.33 -5.00 -4.84
C VAL A 42 -0.79 -3.67 -4.30
N ALA A 43 -0.44 -3.66 -3.01
CA ALA A 43 -0.02 -2.44 -2.31
C ALA A 43 1.48 -2.45 -2.02
N ALA A 44 2.16 -1.36 -2.38
CA ALA A 44 3.59 -1.20 -2.09
C ALA A 44 3.81 -0.68 -0.66
N THR A 45 4.65 -1.36 0.12
CA THR A 45 5.05 -0.93 1.46
C THR A 45 6.55 -1.08 1.68
N LEU A 46 7.11 -0.13 2.45
CA LEU A 46 8.49 -0.19 2.96
C LEU A 46 8.57 -0.83 4.35
N ARG A 47 7.42 -1.12 4.98
CA ARG A 47 7.31 -1.64 6.36
C ARG A 47 6.47 -2.91 6.39
N PRO A 48 6.95 -4.04 5.82
CA PRO A 48 6.20 -5.30 5.82
C PRO A 48 5.93 -5.82 7.24
N GLU A 49 6.75 -5.45 8.23
CA GLU A 49 6.54 -5.81 9.64
C GLU A 49 5.25 -5.25 10.22
N THR A 50 4.67 -4.20 9.61
CA THR A 50 3.46 -3.56 10.15
C THR A 50 2.16 -4.20 9.65
N MET A 51 2.23 -5.17 8.74
CA MET A 51 1.04 -5.72 8.08
C MET A 51 0.08 -6.46 9.02
N PHE A 52 0.51 -6.79 10.24
CA PHE A 52 -0.37 -7.32 11.28
C PHE A 52 -1.45 -6.33 11.74
N GLY A 53 -1.19 -5.03 11.60
CA GLY A 53 -2.08 -3.97 12.08
C GLY A 53 -2.98 -3.37 11.00
N GLN A 54 -3.19 -4.10 9.91
CA GLN A 54 -4.04 -3.63 8.82
C GLN A 54 -5.49 -3.50 9.27
N THR A 55 -6.15 -2.39 8.94
CA THR A 55 -7.60 -2.20 9.17
C THR A 55 -8.40 -2.13 7.87
N ASN A 56 -7.78 -1.66 6.79
CA ASN A 56 -8.41 -1.41 5.49
C ASN A 56 -7.34 -1.23 4.40
N CYS A 57 -7.80 -1.02 3.16
CA CYS A 57 -6.97 -0.65 2.02
C CYS A 57 -7.37 0.75 1.55
N TRP A 58 -6.42 1.63 1.30
CA TRP A 58 -6.66 2.97 0.78
C TRP A 58 -6.52 3.02 -0.74
N LEU A 59 -7.47 3.70 -1.37
CA LEU A 59 -7.45 4.03 -2.79
C LEU A 59 -7.76 5.52 -2.97
N GLY A 60 -7.04 6.16 -3.89
CA GLY A 60 -7.42 7.49 -4.37
C GLY A 60 -8.69 7.41 -5.23
N PRO A 61 -9.79 8.10 -4.90
CA PRO A 61 -11.05 7.99 -5.65
C PRO A 61 -10.92 8.36 -7.13
N ASP A 62 -10.13 9.40 -7.41
CA ASP A 62 -9.92 9.94 -8.76
C ASP A 62 -8.74 9.30 -9.50
N VAL A 63 -8.02 8.38 -8.84
CA VAL A 63 -6.89 7.66 -9.43
C VAL A 63 -7.41 6.59 -10.39
N ARG A 64 -6.69 6.41 -11.50
CA ARG A 64 -6.99 5.36 -12.49
C ARG A 64 -6.19 4.10 -12.18
N TYR A 65 -6.87 2.97 -12.21
CA TYR A 65 -6.29 1.66 -12.00
C TYR A 65 -6.53 0.77 -13.22
N VAL A 66 -5.70 -0.26 -13.33
CA VAL A 66 -5.83 -1.33 -14.31
C VAL A 66 -5.85 -2.66 -13.57
N ALA A 67 -6.69 -3.58 -14.04
CA ALA A 67 -6.54 -4.99 -13.73
C ALA A 67 -5.76 -5.63 -14.88
N PHE A 68 -4.70 -6.39 -14.58
CA PHE A 68 -3.88 -7.03 -15.60
C PHE A 68 -3.49 -8.46 -15.21
N ARG A 69 -3.27 -9.31 -16.22
CA ARG A 69 -2.87 -10.71 -16.01
C ARG A 69 -1.36 -10.82 -15.78
N THR A 70 -0.99 -11.52 -14.73
CA THR A 70 0.41 -11.83 -14.41
C THR A 70 0.87 -13.12 -15.10
N ALA A 71 2.19 -13.33 -15.16
CA ALA A 71 2.81 -14.54 -15.70
C ALA A 71 2.38 -15.81 -14.96
N CYS A 72 2.03 -15.72 -13.67
CA CYS A 72 1.53 -16.84 -12.88
C CYS A 72 -0.01 -17.03 -12.96
N GLY A 73 -0.70 -16.30 -13.85
CA GLY A 73 -2.13 -16.43 -14.11
C GLY A 73 -3.05 -15.73 -13.10
N SER A 74 -2.49 -15.07 -12.07
CA SER A 74 -3.28 -14.20 -11.18
C SER A 74 -3.60 -12.87 -11.85
N VAL A 75 -4.57 -12.14 -11.32
CA VAL A 75 -4.89 -10.78 -11.77
C VAL A 75 -4.46 -9.78 -10.71
N PHE A 76 -3.65 -8.79 -11.09
CA PHE A 76 -3.23 -7.70 -10.21
C PHE A 76 -3.97 -6.41 -10.55
N VAL A 77 -4.34 -5.66 -9.52
CA VAL A 77 -4.98 -4.34 -9.61
C VAL A 77 -4.05 -3.28 -9.02
N CYS A 78 -3.60 -2.36 -9.86
CA CYS A 78 -2.72 -1.23 -9.51
C CYS A 78 -2.84 -0.11 -10.56
N THR A 79 -2.05 0.96 -10.44
CA THR A 79 -1.96 2.00 -11.47
C THR A 79 -1.30 1.49 -12.75
N ALA A 80 -1.59 2.13 -13.89
CA ALA A 80 -0.97 1.76 -15.17
C ALA A 80 0.56 1.91 -15.16
N ARG A 81 1.07 2.93 -14.43
CA ARG A 81 2.52 3.16 -14.23
C ARG A 81 3.17 1.98 -13.51
N ALA A 82 2.56 1.51 -12.42
CA ALA A 82 3.07 0.37 -11.67
C ALA A 82 3.01 -0.94 -12.48
N ALA A 83 1.92 -1.18 -13.22
CA ALA A 83 1.81 -2.33 -14.10
C ALA A 83 2.88 -2.33 -15.21
N ARG A 84 3.18 -1.16 -15.80
CA ARG A 84 4.29 -1.00 -16.75
C ARG A 84 5.65 -1.29 -16.10
N ASN A 85 5.88 -0.79 -14.90
CA ASN A 85 7.15 -1.06 -14.21
C ASN A 85 7.31 -2.57 -13.90
N MET A 86 6.25 -3.21 -13.44
CA MET A 86 6.19 -4.66 -13.21
C MET A 86 6.43 -5.48 -14.49
N SER A 87 5.93 -5.03 -15.65
CA SER A 87 6.11 -5.76 -16.91
C SER A 87 7.56 -5.82 -17.38
N TYR A 88 8.44 -4.96 -16.86
CA TYR A 88 9.89 -5.04 -17.07
C TYR A 88 10.66 -5.80 -15.96
N GLN A 89 9.93 -6.39 -15.01
CA GLN A 89 10.50 -7.10 -13.85
C GLN A 89 10.08 -8.59 -13.83
N GLY A 90 9.60 -9.11 -14.96
CA GLY A 90 9.18 -10.51 -15.09
C GLY A 90 7.80 -10.83 -14.51
N PHE A 91 6.97 -9.83 -14.21
CA PHE A 91 5.61 -10.06 -13.69
C PHE A 91 4.60 -10.45 -14.77
N THR A 92 4.89 -10.12 -16.03
CA THR A 92 4.05 -10.39 -17.20
C THR A 92 4.70 -11.45 -18.08
N THR A 93 3.89 -12.09 -18.94
CA THR A 93 4.37 -13.17 -19.82
C THR A 93 5.37 -12.70 -20.88
N ALA A 94 5.35 -11.41 -21.22
CA ALA A 94 6.29 -10.79 -22.14
C ALA A 94 6.77 -9.45 -21.56
N ASP A 95 8.06 -9.18 -21.75
CA ASP A 95 8.73 -7.99 -21.24
C ASP A 95 8.12 -6.71 -21.82
N GLY A 96 7.82 -5.74 -20.97
CA GLY A 96 7.17 -4.48 -21.35
C GLY A 96 5.70 -4.60 -21.78
N HIS A 97 5.13 -5.80 -21.89
CA HIS A 97 3.74 -6.00 -22.31
C HIS A 97 2.80 -6.24 -21.13
N VAL A 98 1.72 -5.44 -21.03
CA VAL A 98 0.70 -5.54 -19.98
C VAL A 98 -0.63 -5.99 -20.61
N ASP A 99 -1.05 -7.23 -20.31
CA ASP A 99 -2.37 -7.75 -20.69
C ASP A 99 -3.46 -7.17 -19.78
N LYS A 100 -4.06 -6.06 -20.21
CA LYS A 100 -5.07 -5.31 -19.44
C LYS A 100 -6.45 -5.96 -19.60
N LEU A 101 -7.00 -6.42 -18.49
CA LEU A 101 -8.33 -7.04 -18.40
C LEU A 101 -9.43 -6.01 -18.13
N ALA A 102 -9.12 -4.96 -17.36
CA ALA A 102 -10.07 -3.89 -17.05
C ALA A 102 -9.38 -2.55 -16.78
N GLN A 103 -10.12 -1.46 -17.00
CA GLN A 103 -9.76 -0.11 -16.56
C GLN A 103 -10.79 0.39 -15.55
N LEU A 104 -10.28 0.95 -14.45
CA LEU A 104 -11.06 1.29 -13.26
C LEU A 104 -10.67 2.69 -12.78
N THR A 105 -11.58 3.32 -12.05
CA THR A 105 -11.28 4.44 -11.15
C THR A 105 -11.27 3.93 -9.71
N GLY A 106 -10.74 4.71 -8.77
CA GLY A 106 -10.83 4.36 -7.36
C GLY A 106 -12.27 4.18 -6.89
N VAL A 107 -13.19 5.02 -7.38
CA VAL A 107 -14.63 4.91 -7.08
C VAL A 107 -15.20 3.55 -7.47
N ASP A 108 -14.78 2.98 -8.60
CA ASP A 108 -15.24 1.65 -9.06
C ASP A 108 -14.83 0.52 -8.09
N LEU A 109 -13.86 0.76 -7.22
CA LEU A 109 -13.30 -0.23 -6.29
C LEU A 109 -13.72 0.01 -4.84
N MET A 110 -14.49 1.05 -4.51
CA MET A 110 -14.84 1.40 -3.13
C MET A 110 -15.73 0.36 -2.45
N GLY A 111 -15.47 0.07 -1.17
CA GLY A 111 -16.26 -0.86 -0.36
C GLY A 111 -16.05 -2.34 -0.73
N ALA A 112 -15.08 -2.65 -1.58
CA ALA A 112 -14.74 -4.02 -1.95
C ALA A 112 -14.12 -4.77 -0.76
N ALA A 113 -14.57 -5.99 -0.52
CA ALA A 113 -14.06 -6.85 0.55
C ALA A 113 -12.72 -7.49 0.14
N LEU A 114 -11.77 -7.50 1.07
CA LEU A 114 -10.43 -8.03 0.88
C LEU A 114 -10.03 -8.98 2.00
N SER A 115 -9.29 -10.03 1.66
CA SER A 115 -8.49 -10.81 2.59
C SER A 115 -7.04 -10.32 2.51
N ALA A 116 -6.54 -9.75 3.59
CA ALA A 116 -5.18 -9.21 3.68
C ALA A 116 -4.25 -10.14 4.48
N PRO A 117 -2.99 -10.32 4.05
CA PRO A 117 -2.07 -11.22 4.76
C PRO A 117 -1.65 -10.64 6.11
N LEU A 118 -1.44 -11.51 7.10
CA LEU A 118 -1.07 -11.19 8.49
C LEU A 118 -2.09 -10.36 9.29
N CYS A 119 -3.13 -9.83 8.65
CA CYS A 119 -4.17 -9.04 9.28
C CYS A 119 -4.97 -9.87 10.29
N SER A 120 -5.25 -9.30 11.46
CA SER A 120 -6.10 -9.92 12.48
C SER A 120 -7.59 -9.93 12.09
N PHE A 121 -8.02 -9.01 11.22
CA PHE A 121 -9.37 -9.01 10.68
C PHE A 121 -9.48 -9.98 9.50
N PRO A 122 -10.46 -10.90 9.51
CA PRO A 122 -10.62 -11.86 8.42
C PRO A 122 -11.02 -11.18 7.10
N VAL A 123 -11.71 -10.04 7.18
CA VAL A 123 -12.13 -9.23 6.04
C VAL A 123 -11.89 -7.76 6.37
N ILE A 124 -11.24 -7.06 5.44
CA ILE A 124 -11.09 -5.61 5.44
C ILE A 124 -11.67 -5.02 4.14
N TYR A 125 -11.77 -3.70 4.04
CA TYR A 125 -12.42 -3.05 2.89
C TYR A 125 -11.52 -2.03 2.19
N THR A 126 -11.77 -1.79 0.92
CA THR A 126 -11.23 -0.62 0.21
C THR A 126 -11.97 0.65 0.61
N LEU A 127 -11.23 1.66 1.04
CA LEU A 127 -11.74 2.94 1.54
C LEU A 127 -11.06 4.12 0.82
N PRO A 128 -11.74 5.28 0.75
CA PRO A 128 -11.21 6.45 0.04
C PRO A 128 -10.17 7.18 0.88
N MET A 129 -9.05 7.54 0.25
CA MET A 129 -8.03 8.42 0.81
C MET A 129 -7.64 9.48 -0.22
N LEU A 130 -7.88 10.76 0.10
CA LEU A 130 -7.78 11.86 -0.87
C LEU A 130 -6.34 12.28 -1.19
N THR A 131 -5.38 11.80 -0.41
CA THR A 131 -3.96 12.13 -0.53
C THR A 131 -3.16 11.09 -1.32
N VAL A 132 -3.79 9.96 -1.70
CA VAL A 132 -3.17 8.94 -2.56
C VAL A 132 -2.92 9.53 -3.94
N LYS A 133 -1.71 9.30 -4.45
CA LYS A 133 -1.28 9.78 -5.77
C LYS A 133 -0.99 8.61 -6.70
N GLU A 134 -1.20 8.83 -7.99
CA GLU A 134 -0.95 7.85 -9.04
C GLU A 134 0.56 7.64 -9.33
N ASP A 135 1.39 8.63 -8.97
CA ASP A 135 2.83 8.71 -9.26
C ASP A 135 3.74 8.09 -8.18
N LYS A 136 3.16 7.43 -7.16
CA LYS A 136 3.92 6.80 -6.07
C LYS A 136 3.46 5.37 -5.82
N GLY A 137 4.40 4.43 -5.91
CA GLY A 137 4.12 3.01 -5.70
C GLY A 137 3.03 2.53 -6.67
N THR A 138 2.07 1.77 -6.15
CA THR A 138 1.02 1.14 -6.96
C THR A 138 -0.30 1.91 -7.01
N GLY A 139 -0.40 3.06 -6.34
CA GLY A 139 -1.65 3.76 -6.06
C GLY A 139 -2.58 3.03 -5.09
N VAL A 140 -2.21 1.84 -4.62
CA VAL A 140 -2.91 1.06 -3.59
C VAL A 140 -2.06 1.11 -2.33
N VAL A 141 -2.64 1.51 -1.20
CA VAL A 141 -1.91 1.70 0.06
C VAL A 141 -2.55 0.87 1.16
N THR A 142 -1.76 0.14 1.94
CA THR A 142 -2.24 -0.57 3.14
C THR A 142 -2.51 0.42 4.26
N SER A 143 -3.60 0.25 5.01
CA SER A 143 -3.90 1.09 6.18
C SER A 143 -3.46 0.43 7.47
N VAL A 144 -2.43 0.97 8.12
CA VAL A 144 -1.95 0.54 9.44
C VAL A 144 -2.04 1.72 10.44
N PRO A 145 -3.23 2.04 10.93
CA PRO A 145 -3.47 3.27 11.72
C PRO A 145 -2.81 3.28 13.10
N SER A 146 -2.25 2.16 13.60
CA SER A 146 -1.44 2.16 14.82
C SER A 146 -0.09 2.85 14.64
N ASP A 147 0.48 2.78 13.42
CA ASP A 147 1.89 3.09 13.14
C ASP A 147 2.10 4.06 11.97
N SER A 148 1.02 4.49 11.31
CA SER A 148 1.05 5.42 10.19
C SER A 148 0.13 6.62 10.46
N PRO A 149 0.69 7.83 10.66
CA PRO A 149 -0.08 9.07 10.88
C PRO A 149 -1.12 9.38 9.80
N ASP A 150 -0.78 9.14 8.53
CA ASP A 150 -1.69 9.37 7.41
C ASP A 150 -2.93 8.45 7.50
N ASP A 151 -2.73 7.20 7.92
CA ASP A 151 -3.79 6.18 7.98
C ASP A 151 -4.78 6.45 9.11
N ILE A 152 -4.29 6.78 10.31
CA ILE A 152 -5.19 7.12 11.44
C ILE A 152 -5.94 8.42 11.19
N ALA A 153 -5.32 9.41 10.52
CA ALA A 153 -6.01 10.64 10.14
C ALA A 153 -7.17 10.36 9.18
N ALA A 154 -6.93 9.58 8.12
CA ALA A 154 -7.95 9.22 7.13
C ALA A 154 -9.06 8.34 7.74
N LEU A 155 -8.70 7.37 8.60
CA LEU A 155 -9.67 6.52 9.30
C LEU A 155 -10.55 7.35 10.25
N ARG A 156 -9.98 8.27 11.03
CA ARG A 156 -10.73 9.18 11.91
C ARG A 156 -11.68 10.08 11.11
N ASP A 157 -11.25 10.59 9.96
CA ASP A 157 -12.10 11.37 9.06
C ASP A 157 -13.34 10.58 8.63
N LEU A 158 -13.17 9.33 8.19
CA LEU A 158 -14.29 8.46 7.79
C LEU A 158 -15.21 8.11 8.96
N LYS A 159 -14.64 7.84 10.15
CA LYS A 159 -15.45 7.60 11.36
C LYS A 159 -16.30 8.81 11.73
N ARG A 160 -15.74 10.02 11.69
CA ARG A 160 -16.42 11.26 12.11
C ARG A 160 -17.40 11.81 11.08
N LYS A 161 -17.11 11.70 9.78
CA LYS A 161 -17.86 12.37 8.71
C LYS A 161 -18.73 11.37 7.96
N SER A 162 -19.98 11.17 8.38
CA SER A 162 -20.94 10.29 7.67
C SER A 162 -21.13 10.69 6.20
N ALA A 163 -21.18 11.99 5.91
CA ALA A 163 -21.28 12.50 4.54
C ALA A 163 -20.12 12.03 3.63
N LEU A 164 -18.92 11.82 4.20
CA LEU A 164 -17.79 11.28 3.43
C LEU A 164 -18.00 9.81 3.08
N ARG A 165 -18.57 9.03 4.01
CA ARG A 165 -18.96 7.62 3.77
C ARG A 165 -20.06 7.53 2.70
N GLU A 166 -21.12 8.32 2.85
CA GLU A 166 -22.26 8.38 1.91
C GLU A 166 -21.81 8.74 0.49
N LYS A 167 -20.93 9.75 0.34
CA LYS A 167 -20.40 10.19 -0.96
C LYS A 167 -19.77 9.04 -1.77
N TYR A 168 -19.12 8.09 -1.10
CA TYR A 168 -18.39 6.99 -1.74
C TYR A 168 -19.10 5.63 -1.57
N GLY A 169 -20.35 5.63 -1.10
CA GLY A 169 -21.12 4.39 -0.90
C GLY A 169 -20.55 3.46 0.17
N ILE A 170 -19.77 3.99 1.12
CA ILE A 170 -19.17 3.22 2.21
C ILE A 170 -20.18 3.07 3.34
N THR A 171 -20.37 1.84 3.82
CA THR A 171 -21.27 1.56 4.95
C THR A 171 -20.56 1.65 6.30
N ASP A 172 -21.32 1.82 7.37
CA ASP A 172 -20.80 1.88 8.74
C ASP A 172 -20.03 0.63 9.14
N ALA A 173 -20.49 -0.54 8.69
CA ALA A 173 -19.83 -1.83 8.96
C ALA A 173 -18.43 -1.93 8.34
N MET A 174 -18.14 -1.14 7.30
CA MET A 174 -16.84 -1.12 6.63
C MET A 174 -15.80 -0.25 7.35
N VAL A 175 -16.20 0.54 8.36
CA VAL A 175 -15.32 1.55 9.00
C VAL A 175 -15.38 1.50 10.52
N LEU A 176 -16.59 1.55 11.10
CA LEU A 176 -16.74 1.76 12.54
C LEU A 176 -16.17 0.64 13.41
N PRO A 177 -16.29 -0.66 13.05
CA PRO A 177 -15.74 -1.75 13.85
C PRO A 177 -14.20 -1.84 13.84
N PHE A 178 -13.54 -1.18 12.90
CA PHE A 178 -12.10 -1.29 12.71
C PHE A 178 -11.36 -0.27 13.58
N GLU A 179 -10.80 -0.74 14.69
CA GLU A 179 -9.91 0.07 15.55
C GLU A 179 -8.43 -0.22 15.25
N PRO A 180 -7.53 0.73 15.53
CA PRO A 180 -6.09 0.50 15.43
C PRO A 180 -5.65 -0.70 16.27
N VAL A 181 -4.84 -1.58 15.66
CA VAL A 181 -4.35 -2.80 16.28
C VAL A 181 -2.93 -2.57 16.80
N PRO A 182 -2.65 -2.78 18.10
CA PRO A 182 -1.31 -2.61 18.63
C PRO A 182 -0.39 -3.72 18.11
N ILE A 183 0.70 -3.34 17.43
CA ILE A 183 1.63 -4.30 16.80
C ILE A 183 3.09 -4.02 17.12
N ILE A 184 3.44 -2.78 17.44
CA ILE A 184 4.78 -2.34 17.77
C ILE A 184 4.67 -1.41 18.98
N GLU A 185 5.38 -1.75 20.05
CA GLU A 185 5.62 -0.84 21.17
C GLU A 185 6.79 0.06 20.81
N VAL A 186 6.56 1.37 20.76
CA VAL A 186 7.63 2.36 20.56
C VAL A 186 7.86 3.08 21.89
N PRO A 187 9.05 2.93 22.52
CA PRO A 187 9.34 3.58 23.79
C PRO A 187 8.99 5.07 23.79
N GLY A 188 8.20 5.51 24.77
CA GLY A 188 7.74 6.89 24.90
C GLY A 188 6.64 7.34 23.94
N LEU A 189 6.18 6.50 23.01
CA LEU A 189 4.97 6.75 22.19
C LEU A 189 3.88 5.70 22.45
N GLY A 190 4.22 4.54 23.01
CA GLY A 190 3.29 3.47 23.33
C GLY A 190 3.05 2.49 22.18
N PRO A 191 2.04 1.60 22.31
CA PRO A 191 1.71 0.56 21.32
C PRO A 191 0.89 1.08 20.13
N LEU A 192 0.44 2.34 20.19
CA LEU A 192 -0.34 3.02 19.16
C LEU A 192 0.36 4.34 18.79
N ALA A 193 1.63 4.25 18.41
CA ALA A 193 2.52 5.40 18.25
C ALA A 193 1.96 6.50 17.34
N ALA A 194 1.31 6.15 16.21
CA ALA A 194 0.71 7.14 15.33
C ALA A 194 -0.49 7.85 15.97
N VAL A 195 -1.33 7.11 16.70
CA VAL A 195 -2.48 7.67 17.44
C VAL A 195 -1.99 8.68 18.48
N THR A 196 -1.01 8.28 19.30
CA THR A 196 -0.40 9.14 20.33
C THR A 196 0.17 10.42 19.73
N VAL A 197 0.98 10.31 18.66
CA VAL A 197 1.60 11.48 18.03
C VAL A 197 0.56 12.41 17.40
N LEU A 198 -0.49 11.88 16.76
CA LEU A 198 -1.58 12.71 16.24
C LEU A 198 -2.28 13.50 17.34
N ASP A 199 -2.52 12.85 18.49
CA ASP A 199 -3.22 13.46 19.62
C ASP A 199 -2.35 14.53 20.31
N GLU A 200 -1.06 14.24 20.53
CA GLU A 200 -0.08 15.21 21.05
C GLU A 200 0.06 16.44 20.13
N MET A 201 0.07 16.21 18.82
CA MET A 201 0.14 17.28 17.84
C MET A 201 -1.22 17.94 17.62
N GLY A 202 -2.34 17.40 18.11
CA GLY A 202 -3.67 17.95 17.83
C GLY A 202 -3.99 18.00 16.33
N ILE A 203 -3.64 16.94 15.59
CA ILE A 203 -3.97 16.78 14.17
C ILE A 203 -5.38 16.18 14.07
N SER A 204 -6.22 16.81 13.26
CA SER A 204 -7.66 16.55 13.21
C SER A 204 -8.17 16.05 11.86
N SER A 205 -7.38 16.18 10.80
CA SER A 205 -7.78 15.96 9.41
C SER A 205 -6.62 15.43 8.55
N GLN A 206 -6.93 14.55 7.59
CA GLN A 206 -5.95 14.04 6.62
C GLN A 206 -5.38 15.12 5.67
N ASN A 207 -5.95 16.32 5.68
CA ASN A 207 -5.53 17.44 4.83
C ASN A 207 -4.37 18.27 5.43
N GLU A 208 -4.00 18.04 6.70
CA GLU A 208 -2.93 18.77 7.39
C GLU A 208 -1.52 18.26 6.99
N ARG A 209 -1.22 18.31 5.69
CA ARG A 209 -0.07 17.63 5.04
C ARG A 209 1.28 17.90 5.72
N ASP A 210 1.60 19.14 6.04
CA ASP A 210 2.90 19.49 6.62
C ASP A 210 3.04 18.93 8.04
N ARG A 211 1.96 18.95 8.82
CA ARG A 211 1.94 18.41 10.19
C ARG A 211 2.00 16.88 10.17
N LEU A 212 1.30 16.25 9.22
CA LEU A 212 1.35 14.80 9.01
C LEU A 212 2.73 14.34 8.56
N ALA A 213 3.44 15.13 7.74
CA ALA A 213 4.82 14.83 7.35
C ALA A 213 5.75 14.81 8.57
N LEU A 214 5.66 15.81 9.46
CA LEU A 214 6.42 15.87 10.71
C LEU A 214 6.06 14.69 11.65
N ALA A 215 4.76 14.38 11.78
CA ALA A 215 4.30 13.24 12.57
C ALA A 215 4.87 11.92 12.03
N LYS A 216 4.87 11.76 10.69
CA LYS A 216 5.37 10.57 10.01
C LYS A 216 6.86 10.38 10.22
N GLU A 217 7.66 11.43 10.11
CA GLU A 217 9.10 11.35 10.38
C GLU A 217 9.37 10.89 11.82
N ARG A 218 8.66 11.47 12.79
CA ARG A 218 8.77 11.12 14.22
C ARG A 218 8.41 9.66 14.49
N VAL A 219 7.28 9.18 13.96
CA VAL A 219 6.81 7.80 14.18
C VAL A 219 7.68 6.79 13.43
N TYR A 220 8.02 7.07 12.18
CA TYR A 220 8.74 6.13 11.31
C TYR A 220 10.17 5.89 11.79
N LEU A 221 10.93 6.96 12.06
CA LEU A 221 12.32 6.85 12.47
C LEU A 221 12.43 6.15 13.83
N LYS A 222 11.61 6.56 14.80
CA LYS A 222 11.61 5.97 16.14
C LYS A 222 11.13 4.51 16.13
N GLY A 223 10.06 4.22 15.39
CA GLY A 223 9.53 2.86 15.25
C GLY A 223 10.51 1.89 14.59
N PHE A 224 11.35 2.37 13.66
CA PHE A 224 12.34 1.52 13.02
C PHE A 224 13.49 1.13 13.96
N TYR A 225 14.06 2.08 14.71
CA TYR A 225 15.25 1.84 15.54
C TYR A 225 14.91 1.33 16.96
N GLU A 226 13.83 1.82 17.54
CA GLU A 226 13.47 1.54 18.95
C GLU A 226 12.23 0.65 19.06
N GLY A 227 11.51 0.40 17.97
CA GLY A 227 10.27 -0.38 17.99
C GLY A 227 10.50 -1.84 18.35
N VAL A 228 9.64 -2.35 19.23
CA VAL A 228 9.61 -3.74 19.68
C VAL A 228 8.29 -4.36 19.26
N MET A 229 8.34 -5.49 18.57
CA MET A 229 7.15 -6.19 18.09
C MET A 229 6.33 -6.75 19.26
N LEU A 230 5.01 -6.69 19.12
CA LEU A 230 4.02 -7.20 20.08
C LEU A 230 3.26 -8.44 19.59
N VAL A 231 3.46 -8.82 18.33
CA VAL A 231 2.66 -9.83 17.65
C VAL A 231 3.19 -11.24 17.86
N ALA A 232 2.26 -12.21 17.89
CA ALA A 232 2.56 -13.63 18.05
C ALA A 232 3.64 -14.15 17.11
N GLY A 233 4.68 -14.77 17.67
CA GLY A 233 5.83 -15.32 16.96
C GLY A 233 6.99 -14.34 16.77
N TYR A 234 6.82 -13.07 17.11
CA TYR A 234 7.85 -12.04 17.03
C TYR A 234 7.92 -11.18 18.31
N GLU A 235 7.22 -11.54 19.38
CA GLU A 235 7.13 -10.73 20.60
C GLU A 235 8.50 -10.44 21.20
N GLY A 236 8.73 -9.17 21.54
CA GLY A 236 9.98 -8.72 22.16
C GLY A 236 11.15 -8.57 21.17
N CYS A 237 10.99 -8.97 19.91
CA CYS A 237 12.01 -8.73 18.89
C CYS A 237 12.01 -7.27 18.42
N ARG A 238 13.20 -6.75 18.09
CA ARG A 238 13.30 -5.41 17.50
C ARG A 238 12.86 -5.43 16.04
N VAL A 239 12.17 -4.38 15.61
CA VAL A 239 11.68 -4.20 14.23
C VAL A 239 12.79 -4.41 13.19
N GLN A 240 13.95 -3.79 13.40
CA GLN A 240 15.10 -3.90 12.49
C GLN A 240 15.57 -5.34 12.26
N ASP A 241 15.43 -6.22 13.25
CA ASP A 241 15.95 -7.59 13.20
C ASP A 241 14.97 -8.52 12.47
N VAL A 242 13.66 -8.24 12.57
CA VAL A 242 12.60 -9.13 12.02
C VAL A 242 11.98 -8.63 10.72
N LYS A 243 12.16 -7.36 10.35
CA LYS A 243 11.57 -6.79 9.12
C LYS A 243 11.84 -7.64 7.88
N LYS A 244 13.10 -8.04 7.66
CA LYS A 244 13.49 -8.88 6.51
C LYS A 244 13.02 -10.33 6.66
N VAL A 245 12.92 -10.84 7.88
CA VAL A 245 12.38 -12.19 8.16
C VAL A 245 10.89 -12.25 7.79
N ILE A 246 10.11 -11.25 8.22
CA ILE A 246 8.67 -11.15 7.91
C ILE A 246 8.45 -10.94 6.41
N GLN A 247 9.26 -10.09 5.75
CA GLN A 247 9.23 -9.93 4.30
C GLN A 247 9.47 -11.27 3.58
N GLY A 248 10.51 -12.02 3.98
CA GLY A 248 10.83 -13.34 3.43
C GLY A 248 9.68 -14.33 3.59
N LYS A 249 9.05 -14.36 4.77
CA LYS A 249 7.89 -15.21 5.04
C LYS A 249 6.68 -14.86 4.17
N LEU A 250 6.36 -13.57 4.03
CA LEU A 250 5.27 -13.11 3.15
C LEU A 250 5.49 -13.55 1.70
N ILE A 251 6.74 -13.50 1.23
CA ILE A 251 7.09 -13.91 -0.13
C ILE A 251 7.03 -15.43 -0.28
N SER A 252 7.59 -16.19 0.64
CA SER A 252 7.58 -17.66 0.59
C SER A 252 6.15 -18.22 0.61
N ASP A 253 5.26 -17.58 1.36
CA ASP A 253 3.87 -17.98 1.51
C ASP A 253 2.98 -17.48 0.33
N GLY A 254 3.58 -16.78 -0.64
CA GLY A 254 2.87 -16.26 -1.83
C GLY A 254 1.96 -15.06 -1.57
N HIS A 255 2.09 -14.44 -0.40
CA HIS A 255 1.32 -13.28 0.06
C HIS A 255 1.92 -11.93 -0.34
N ALA A 256 3.19 -11.91 -0.73
CA ALA A 256 3.85 -10.72 -1.28
C ALA A 256 4.86 -11.06 -2.36
N VAL A 257 5.30 -10.06 -3.09
CA VAL A 257 6.41 -10.15 -4.07
C VAL A 257 7.31 -8.92 -3.96
N LEU A 258 8.54 -9.03 -4.44
CA LEU A 258 9.47 -7.89 -4.50
C LEU A 258 9.14 -7.02 -5.70
N TYR A 259 9.07 -5.71 -5.50
CA TYR A 259 8.81 -4.73 -6.54
C TYR A 259 9.83 -3.60 -6.45
N MET A 260 10.47 -3.26 -7.56
CA MET A 260 11.42 -2.15 -7.63
C MET A 260 10.78 -0.96 -8.33
N GLU A 261 10.99 0.26 -7.81
CA GLU A 261 10.55 1.50 -8.46
C GLU A 261 11.67 2.54 -8.40
N PRO A 262 11.81 3.44 -9.39
CA PRO A 262 12.73 4.58 -9.24
C PRO A 262 12.34 5.40 -8.01
N GLU A 263 13.28 5.71 -7.11
CA GLU A 263 12.99 6.45 -5.86
C GLU A 263 12.29 7.80 -6.11
N ARG A 264 12.60 8.42 -7.25
CA ARG A 264 11.97 9.63 -7.76
C ARG A 264 11.72 9.47 -9.25
N GLN A 265 10.87 10.31 -9.82
CA GLN A 265 10.64 10.33 -11.25
C GLN A 265 11.96 10.55 -12.01
N VAL A 266 12.21 9.68 -13.00
CA VAL A 266 13.35 9.76 -13.91
C VAL A 266 12.80 9.86 -15.32
N MET A 267 13.14 10.95 -16.01
CA MET A 267 12.81 11.12 -17.43
C MET A 267 14.07 10.90 -18.26
N SER A 268 13.97 10.10 -19.32
CA SER A 268 15.03 9.92 -20.31
C SER A 268 15.12 11.13 -21.25
N ARG A 269 16.24 11.27 -21.96
CA ARG A 269 16.39 12.30 -23.01
C ARG A 269 15.42 12.15 -24.18
N SER A 270 14.87 10.96 -24.42
CA SER A 270 13.83 10.74 -25.44
C SER A 270 12.44 11.19 -25.00
N GLY A 271 12.27 11.63 -23.75
CA GLY A 271 10.98 12.05 -23.19
C GLY A 271 10.17 10.91 -22.56
N ASP A 272 10.71 9.69 -22.52
CA ASP A 272 10.06 8.56 -21.85
C ASP A 272 10.33 8.57 -20.35
N GLU A 273 9.29 8.32 -19.54
CA GLU A 273 9.44 8.05 -18.10
C GLU A 273 10.11 6.67 -17.91
N CYS A 274 11.22 6.66 -17.18
CA CYS A 274 11.98 5.44 -16.91
C CYS A 274 11.31 4.58 -15.85
N VAL A 275 11.60 3.28 -15.91
CA VAL A 275 11.17 2.23 -14.99
C VAL A 275 12.41 1.49 -14.46
N VAL A 276 12.24 0.64 -13.44
CA VAL A 276 13.28 -0.31 -13.08
C VAL A 276 13.01 -1.62 -13.82
N ALA A 277 13.97 -2.04 -14.63
CA ALA A 277 13.91 -3.31 -15.34
C ALA A 277 14.83 -4.34 -14.68
N LEU A 278 14.39 -5.59 -14.62
CA LEU A 278 15.23 -6.74 -14.30
C LEU A 278 15.66 -7.39 -15.61
N CYS A 279 16.82 -6.99 -16.11
CA CYS A 279 17.35 -7.44 -17.39
C CYS A 279 18.82 -7.88 -17.29
N ASP A 280 19.25 -8.72 -18.23
CA ASP A 280 20.64 -9.12 -18.35
C ASP A 280 21.50 -7.95 -18.83
N GLN A 281 22.58 -7.66 -18.11
CA GLN A 281 23.54 -6.60 -18.45
C GLN A 281 24.98 -7.03 -18.08
N TRP A 282 25.96 -6.58 -18.88
CA TRP A 282 27.40 -6.80 -18.68
C TRP A 282 28.02 -5.74 -17.76
#